data_AF-A0A150Q4L3-F1
#
_entry.id   AF-A0A150Q4L3-F1
#
_cell.length_a   1.000
_cell.length_b   1.000
_cell.length_c   1.000
_cell.angle_alpha   90.00
_cell.angle_beta   90.00
_cell.angle_gamma   90.00
#
_symmetry.space_group_name_H-M   'P 1'
#
loop_
_entity.id
_entity.type
_entity.pdbx_description
1 polymer ?
#
loop_
_entity_poly.entity_id
_entity_poly.type
_entity_poly.pdbx_seq_one_letter_code
_entity_poly.pdbx_strand_id
1 'polypeptide(L)'
;MWRKLLRGSGLRLRGPLQHRPSEDGPGHARDARRPVAGARDAARRALGVAAAALALAGCSGGEARAPNPTRALDERRAIEVIRRAMVQEGAQPVPGRVVDLVSGRKVRIDVGVQNRSYGVVYVTEEDAQALGAAIPPPNGQDERLRIVRGGADGAIRLVLLYQNNYRYDDLVGESHERTTISAERQLTRDVQDFITYARTQKFQ
;
A
#
# COMPACT_ATOMS: atom_id res chain seq x y z
N MET A 1 20.51 2.95 51.60
CA MET A 1 20.37 4.36 52.03
C MET A 1 20.11 5.19 50.78
N TRP A 2 18.91 5.76 50.64
CA TRP A 2 18.51 6.99 49.91
C TRP A 2 17.07 6.87 49.43
N ARG A 3 16.31 7.93 49.72
CA ARG A 3 14.85 7.99 49.87
C ARG A 3 14.16 8.36 48.55
N LYS A 4 12.92 7.87 48.44
CA LYS A 4 11.82 8.34 47.58
C LYS A 4 11.61 9.85 47.67
N LEU A 5 11.17 10.47 46.58
CA LEU A 5 10.10 11.48 46.57
C LEU A 5 9.29 11.41 45.27
N LEU A 6 7.99 11.58 45.44
CA LEU A 6 6.87 11.38 44.53
C LEU A 6 6.25 12.73 44.12
N ARG A 7 5.37 12.66 43.09
CA ARG A 7 4.28 13.59 42.68
C ARG A 7 4.69 14.72 41.72
N GLY A 8 3.87 15.14 40.75
CA GLY A 8 2.44 14.92 40.47
C GLY A 8 2.14 15.03 38.96
N SER A 9 1.08 14.41 38.43
CA SER A 9 -0.33 14.87 38.41
C SER A 9 -0.65 15.82 37.24
N GLY A 10 -1.52 15.40 36.31
CA GLY A 10 -2.18 16.33 35.37
C GLY A 10 -2.78 15.71 34.11
N LEU A 11 -4.07 15.36 34.18
CA LEU A 11 -4.96 14.87 33.11
C LEU A 11 -5.58 16.02 32.26
N ARG A 12 -6.19 15.63 31.12
CA ARG A 12 -7.36 16.19 30.36
C ARG A 12 -7.00 16.79 28.98
N LEU A 13 -7.49 16.30 27.84
CA LEU A 13 -8.86 16.09 27.27
C LEU A 13 -9.38 17.29 26.43
N ARG A 14 -9.77 16.96 25.19
CA ARG A 14 -10.82 17.53 24.31
C ARG A 14 -10.63 18.94 23.70
N GLY A 15 -10.93 19.03 22.39
CA GLY A 15 -10.93 20.24 21.54
C GLY A 15 -12.05 21.24 21.85
N PRO A 16 -12.32 22.21 20.95
CA PRO A 16 -13.41 22.01 19.99
C PRO A 16 -13.26 22.70 18.61
N LEU A 17 -14.24 22.36 17.76
CA LEU A 17 -14.67 22.97 16.50
C LEU A 17 -15.24 24.39 16.67
N GLN A 18 -15.29 25.09 15.51
CA GLN A 18 -16.40 25.91 14.99
C GLN A 18 -16.38 27.45 15.04
N HIS A 19 -16.86 27.98 13.90
CA HIS A 19 -17.56 29.24 13.62
C HIS A 19 -16.80 30.57 13.57
N ARG A 20 -16.76 31.14 12.35
CA ARG A 20 -16.60 32.57 12.09
C ARG A 20 -17.90 33.09 11.45
N PRO A 21 -18.60 34.05 12.06
CA PRO A 21 -19.77 34.70 11.48
C PRO A 21 -19.45 36.11 10.93
N SER A 22 -20.34 36.54 10.03
CA SER A 22 -20.82 37.90 9.74
C SER A 22 -19.85 38.98 9.26
N GLU A 23 -20.23 39.65 8.17
CA GLU A 23 -20.47 41.10 8.20
C GLU A 23 -21.38 41.54 7.04
N ASP A 24 -22.54 42.07 7.44
CA ASP A 24 -23.50 42.85 6.65
C ASP A 24 -22.94 44.25 6.35
N GLY A 25 -23.35 44.86 5.24
CA GLY A 25 -23.32 46.32 5.14
C GLY A 25 -23.69 46.90 3.76
N PRO A 26 -24.35 48.07 3.71
CA PRO A 26 -25.48 48.33 2.81
C PRO A 26 -25.24 49.49 1.83
N GLY A 27 -26.20 49.76 0.92
CA GLY A 27 -26.18 51.00 0.14
C GLY A 27 -27.26 51.14 -0.92
N HIS A 28 -28.34 51.81 -0.55
CA HIS A 28 -29.45 52.19 -1.42
C HIS A 28 -29.15 53.42 -2.32
N ALA A 29 -29.85 53.43 -3.47
CA ALA A 29 -30.59 54.57 -4.06
C ALA A 29 -29.97 55.48 -5.14
N ARG A 30 -30.78 55.60 -6.23
CA ARG A 30 -30.97 56.74 -7.17
C ARG A 30 -29.78 56.99 -8.13
N ASP A 31 -29.93 57.42 -9.37
CA ASP A 31 -30.98 58.20 -10.01
C ASP A 31 -30.92 58.03 -11.55
N ALA A 32 -31.94 58.58 -12.21
CA ALA A 32 -32.35 58.48 -13.60
C ALA A 32 -31.34 58.88 -14.70
N ARG A 33 -31.60 58.40 -15.93
CA ARG A 33 -31.88 59.21 -17.14
C ARG A 33 -32.21 58.32 -18.36
N ARG A 34 -33.34 58.58 -19.02
CA ARG A 34 -33.64 58.23 -20.43
C ARG A 34 -33.10 59.34 -21.35
N PRO A 35 -32.80 59.07 -22.64
CA PRO A 35 -33.79 59.24 -23.72
C PRO A 35 -33.75 58.11 -24.79
N VAL A 36 -34.87 57.62 -25.33
CA VAL A 36 -35.65 58.00 -26.54
C VAL A 36 -35.02 57.63 -27.90
N ALA A 37 -35.86 57.04 -28.77
CA ALA A 37 -35.74 56.71 -30.20
C ALA A 37 -34.97 55.42 -30.54
N GLY A 38 -35.40 54.54 -31.43
CA GLY A 38 -36.56 54.42 -32.31
C GLY A 38 -36.41 53.05 -33.02
N ALA A 39 -37.49 52.28 -33.11
CA ALA A 39 -38.10 51.82 -34.36
C ALA A 39 -37.17 51.07 -35.36
N ARG A 40 -37.63 49.87 -35.77
CA ARG A 40 -37.04 48.85 -36.69
C ARG A 40 -36.39 47.71 -35.90
N ASP A 41 -36.84 46.46 -35.90
CA ASP A 41 -37.70 45.73 -36.83
C ASP A 41 -38.47 44.63 -36.09
N ALA A 42 -39.79 44.63 -36.28
CA ALA A 42 -40.60 43.45 -36.10
C ALA A 42 -40.51 42.64 -37.39
N ALA A 43 -39.77 41.54 -37.41
CA ALA A 43 -40.03 40.47 -38.36
C ALA A 43 -39.37 39.17 -37.89
N ARG A 44 -40.14 38.09 -37.93
CA ARG A 44 -39.75 36.68 -37.80
C ARG A 44 -39.75 36.13 -36.37
N ARG A 45 -40.96 36.09 -35.79
CA ARG A 45 -41.37 34.93 -35.00
C ARG A 45 -41.72 33.76 -35.92
N ALA A 46 -41.49 32.55 -35.40
CA ALA A 46 -41.89 31.23 -35.89
C ALA A 46 -40.91 30.53 -36.84
N LEU A 47 -40.05 29.71 -36.24
CA LEU A 47 -39.78 28.29 -36.55
C LEU A 47 -38.76 27.85 -35.48
N GLY A 48 -39.17 27.12 -34.45
CA GLY A 48 -39.31 25.67 -34.54
C GLY A 48 -38.31 25.06 -33.56
N VAL A 49 -38.80 24.59 -32.42
CA VAL A 49 -38.05 23.80 -31.43
C VAL A 49 -37.52 22.56 -32.13
N ALA A 50 -36.20 22.39 -32.26
CA ALA A 50 -35.49 21.10 -32.34
C ALA A 50 -34.05 21.29 -32.81
N ALA A 51 -33.07 21.07 -31.92
CA ALA A 51 -31.80 20.40 -32.18
C ALA A 51 -30.84 20.59 -30.99
N ALA A 52 -31.22 20.07 -29.83
CA ALA A 52 -30.33 19.94 -28.67
C ALA A 52 -30.44 18.51 -28.11
N ALA A 53 -30.13 17.51 -28.94
CA ALA A 53 -30.05 16.12 -28.49
C ALA A 53 -29.40 15.24 -29.56
N LEU A 54 -28.07 15.24 -29.67
CA LEU A 54 -27.30 14.18 -30.35
C LEU A 54 -25.80 14.33 -30.07
N ALA A 55 -25.40 14.13 -28.80
CA ALA A 55 -23.99 14.01 -28.42
C ALA A 55 -23.75 13.09 -27.21
N LEU A 56 -24.59 12.06 -27.02
CA LEU A 56 -24.43 11.05 -25.96
C LEU A 56 -24.47 9.61 -26.50
N ALA A 57 -24.01 9.39 -27.73
CA ALA A 57 -23.69 8.06 -28.23
C ALA A 57 -22.19 7.81 -28.05
N GLY A 58 -21.75 7.70 -26.79
CA GLY A 58 -20.35 7.60 -26.44
C GLY A 58 -20.10 6.89 -25.11
N CYS A 59 -20.95 5.93 -24.74
CA CYS A 59 -20.67 4.97 -23.67
C CYS A 59 -21.15 3.61 -24.13
N SER A 60 -20.40 2.97 -25.05
CA SER A 60 -20.56 1.53 -25.26
C SER A 60 -20.22 0.84 -23.94
N GLY A 61 -21.23 0.25 -23.31
CA GLY A 61 -21.13 -0.45 -22.04
C GLY A 61 -20.15 -1.61 -22.12
N GLY A 62 -18.89 -1.35 -21.77
CA GLY A 62 -18.09 -2.36 -21.12
C GLY A 62 -18.73 -2.57 -19.75
N GLU A 63 -19.45 -3.69 -19.60
CA GLU A 63 -20.00 -4.12 -18.32
C GLU A 63 -18.87 -4.05 -17.28
N ALA A 64 -19.11 -3.36 -16.15
CA ALA A 64 -18.15 -3.25 -15.08
C ALA A 64 -17.87 -4.65 -14.54
N ARG A 65 -16.81 -5.27 -15.05
CA ARG A 65 -16.47 -6.66 -14.74
C ARG A 65 -16.02 -6.72 -13.28
N ALA A 66 -16.64 -7.63 -12.52
CA ALA A 66 -16.21 -7.88 -11.16
C ALA A 66 -14.74 -8.34 -11.17
N PRO A 67 -13.88 -7.80 -10.28
CA PRO A 67 -12.49 -8.20 -10.22
C PRO A 67 -12.39 -9.71 -9.95
N ASN A 68 -11.43 -10.37 -10.60
CA ASN A 68 -11.20 -11.79 -10.42
C ASN A 68 -10.83 -12.08 -8.94
N PRO A 69 -11.29 -13.20 -8.37
CA PRO A 69 -10.89 -13.55 -7.01
C PRO A 69 -9.38 -13.81 -6.97
N THR A 70 -8.68 -13.17 -6.03
CA THR A 70 -7.23 -13.31 -5.90
C THR A 70 -6.86 -14.38 -4.87
N ARG A 71 -5.87 -15.18 -5.20
CA ARG A 71 -5.23 -16.17 -4.32
C ARG A 71 -3.82 -15.72 -3.98
N ALA A 72 -3.40 -16.02 -2.76
CA ALA A 72 -2.02 -15.82 -2.35
C ALA A 72 -1.13 -16.96 -2.86
N LEU A 73 0.16 -16.66 -3.06
CA LEU A 73 1.16 -17.70 -3.25
C LEU A 73 1.24 -18.57 -1.99
N ASP A 74 1.23 -19.88 -2.15
CA ASP A 74 1.34 -20.78 -1.00
C ASP A 74 2.78 -20.75 -0.44
N GLU A 75 2.90 -21.00 0.86
CA GLU A 75 4.18 -20.90 1.56
C GLU A 75 5.22 -21.88 1.02
N ARG A 76 4.84 -23.14 0.71
CA ARG A 76 5.78 -24.15 0.22
C ARG A 76 6.35 -23.72 -1.12
N ARG A 77 5.49 -23.24 -2.02
CA ARG A 77 5.90 -22.72 -3.31
C ARG A 77 6.74 -21.45 -3.18
N ALA A 78 6.39 -20.55 -2.28
CA ALA A 78 7.18 -19.36 -2.00
C ALA A 78 8.61 -19.73 -1.55
N ILE A 79 8.76 -20.72 -0.66
CA ILE A 79 10.06 -21.22 -0.19
C ILE A 79 10.90 -21.77 -1.34
N GLU A 80 10.30 -22.55 -2.26
CA GLU A 80 10.99 -23.04 -3.46
C GLU A 80 11.51 -21.90 -4.34
N VAL A 81 10.65 -20.90 -4.59
CA VAL A 81 10.99 -19.72 -5.39
C VAL A 81 12.11 -18.93 -4.74
N ILE A 82 12.03 -18.69 -3.43
CA ILE A 82 13.05 -17.97 -2.65
C ILE A 82 14.40 -18.70 -2.74
N ARG A 83 14.43 -20.02 -2.51
CA ARG A 83 15.66 -20.82 -2.61
C ARG A 83 16.29 -20.72 -4.00
N ARG A 84 15.49 -20.85 -5.04
CA ARG A 84 15.95 -20.74 -6.43
C ARG A 84 16.52 -19.35 -6.71
N ALA A 85 15.85 -18.28 -6.28
CA ALA A 85 16.30 -16.91 -6.45
C ALA A 85 17.63 -16.65 -5.71
N MET A 86 17.79 -17.15 -4.49
CA MET A 86 19.06 -17.06 -3.76
C MET A 86 20.22 -17.72 -4.50
N VAL A 87 19.99 -18.92 -5.05
CA VAL A 87 21.01 -19.64 -5.84
C VAL A 87 21.38 -18.87 -7.11
N GLN A 88 20.41 -18.26 -7.79
CA GLN A 88 20.65 -17.43 -8.98
C GLN A 88 21.56 -16.21 -8.67
N GLU A 89 21.46 -15.65 -7.46
CA GLU A 89 22.36 -14.58 -6.98
C GLU A 89 23.69 -15.07 -6.41
N GLY A 90 23.96 -16.38 -6.48
CA GLY A 90 25.18 -17.00 -5.97
C GLY A 90 25.23 -17.17 -4.46
N ALA A 91 24.09 -17.02 -3.76
CA ALA A 91 23.98 -17.37 -2.34
C ALA A 91 23.72 -18.88 -2.17
N GLN A 92 24.12 -19.42 -1.01
CA GLN A 92 23.93 -20.82 -0.66
C GLN A 92 22.79 -20.94 0.37
N PRO A 93 21.55 -21.26 -0.05
CA PRO A 93 20.42 -21.31 0.87
C PRO A 93 20.51 -22.52 1.80
N VAL A 94 20.27 -22.30 3.09
CA VAL A 94 20.20 -23.35 4.12
C VAL A 94 18.79 -23.44 4.70
N PRO A 95 18.41 -24.57 5.33
CA PRO A 95 17.18 -24.67 6.08
C PRO A 95 16.99 -23.50 7.06
N GLY A 96 15.73 -23.12 7.20
CA GLY A 96 15.28 -22.12 8.13
C GLY A 96 15.58 -22.45 9.60
N ARG A 97 15.50 -21.44 10.46
CA ARG A 97 15.62 -21.58 11.91
C ARG A 97 14.74 -20.57 12.62
N VAL A 98 14.33 -20.87 13.84
CA VAL A 98 13.60 -19.92 14.68
C VAL A 98 14.60 -19.01 15.40
N VAL A 99 14.32 -17.72 15.42
CA VAL A 99 15.11 -16.71 16.13
C VAL A 99 14.19 -15.77 16.91
N ASP A 100 14.70 -15.19 17.98
CA ASP A 100 13.98 -14.14 18.71
C ASP A 100 14.16 -12.80 18.00
N LEU A 101 13.07 -12.07 17.82
CA LEU A 101 13.08 -10.65 17.47
C LEU A 101 13.53 -9.82 18.69
N VAL A 102 13.93 -8.57 18.45
CA VAL A 102 14.26 -7.62 19.54
C VAL A 102 13.09 -7.43 20.53
N SER A 103 11.86 -7.60 20.06
CA SER A 103 10.64 -7.57 20.89
C SER A 103 10.47 -8.81 21.80
N GLY A 104 11.34 -9.83 21.68
CA GLY A 104 11.24 -11.11 22.38
C GLY A 104 10.27 -12.11 21.75
N ARG A 105 9.59 -11.75 20.65
CA ARG A 105 8.74 -12.69 19.90
C ARG A 105 9.61 -13.56 18.99
N LYS A 106 9.24 -14.84 18.87
CA LYS A 106 9.91 -15.78 17.98
C LYS A 106 9.41 -15.63 16.56
N VAL A 107 10.34 -15.54 15.60
CA VAL A 107 10.06 -15.58 14.16
C VAL A 107 10.82 -16.73 13.53
N ARG A 108 10.18 -17.43 12.58
CA ARG A 108 10.83 -18.45 11.78
C ARG A 108 11.45 -17.80 10.56
N ILE A 109 12.75 -17.98 10.38
CA ILE A 109 13.43 -17.74 9.11
C ILE A 109 13.11 -18.95 8.24
N ASP A 110 12.56 -18.76 7.04
CA ASP A 110 12.21 -19.87 6.15
C ASP A 110 13.41 -20.36 5.35
N VAL A 111 14.21 -19.40 4.90
CA VAL A 111 15.44 -19.66 4.16
C VAL A 111 16.55 -18.78 4.71
N GLY A 112 17.54 -19.42 5.33
CA GLY A 112 18.79 -18.77 5.73
C GLY A 112 19.82 -18.83 4.62
N VAL A 113 20.94 -18.11 4.79
CA VAL A 113 22.11 -18.22 3.90
C VAL A 113 23.31 -18.77 4.65
N GLN A 114 24.04 -19.71 4.03
CA GLN A 114 25.21 -20.34 4.63
C GLN A 114 26.30 -19.31 4.96
N ASN A 115 26.87 -19.40 6.16
CA ASN A 115 27.92 -18.51 6.66
C ASN A 115 27.55 -17.02 6.61
N ARG A 116 26.26 -16.70 6.76
CA ARG A 116 25.75 -15.33 6.78
C ARG A 116 24.74 -15.11 7.91
N SER A 117 24.74 -13.93 8.52
CA SER A 117 23.72 -13.52 9.51
C SER A 117 22.58 -12.76 8.86
N TYR A 118 22.04 -13.29 7.77
CA TYR A 118 20.77 -12.82 7.23
C TYR A 118 19.93 -13.94 6.64
N GLY A 119 18.65 -13.68 6.46
CA GLY A 119 17.71 -14.64 5.91
C GLY A 119 16.41 -13.99 5.46
N VAL A 120 15.57 -14.81 4.83
CA VAL A 120 14.25 -14.43 4.34
C VAL A 120 13.18 -15.05 5.23
N VAL A 121 12.21 -14.23 5.62
CA VAL A 121 10.98 -14.62 6.30
C VAL A 121 9.83 -14.35 5.34
N TYR A 122 9.14 -15.40 4.93
CA TYR A 122 7.88 -15.33 4.20
C TYR A 122 6.74 -15.27 5.21
N VAL A 123 6.16 -14.07 5.36
CA VAL A 123 5.15 -13.81 6.39
C VAL A 123 3.78 -14.16 5.85
N THR A 124 3.22 -15.26 6.33
CA THR A 124 1.82 -15.64 6.08
C THR A 124 0.85 -14.71 6.80
N GLU A 125 -0.44 -14.77 6.45
CA GLU A 125 -1.45 -14.00 7.18
C GLU A 125 -1.52 -14.42 8.66
N GLU A 126 -1.40 -15.72 8.94
CA GLU A 126 -1.35 -16.27 10.29
C GLU A 126 -0.12 -15.78 11.07
N ASP A 127 1.07 -15.75 10.44
CA ASP A 127 2.29 -15.23 11.05
C ASP A 127 2.17 -13.73 11.34
N ALA A 128 1.57 -12.95 10.43
CA ALA A 128 1.35 -11.52 10.62
C ALA A 128 0.43 -11.25 11.81
N GLN A 129 -0.65 -12.03 11.95
CA GLN A 129 -1.56 -11.93 13.09
C GLN A 129 -0.87 -12.37 14.39
N ALA A 130 -0.10 -13.46 14.37
CA ALA A 130 0.59 -13.98 15.54
C ALA A 130 1.69 -13.03 16.03
N LEU A 131 2.45 -12.41 15.13
CA LEU A 131 3.52 -11.48 15.47
C LEU A 131 2.98 -10.09 15.82
N GLY A 132 1.89 -9.65 15.18
CA GLY A 132 1.25 -8.37 15.44
C GLY A 132 2.24 -7.22 15.38
N ALA A 133 2.24 -6.37 16.42
CA ALA A 133 3.11 -5.20 16.51
C ALA A 133 4.63 -5.51 16.65
N ALA A 134 5.02 -6.79 16.73
CA ALA A 134 6.43 -7.18 16.77
C ALA A 134 7.14 -7.06 15.43
N ILE A 135 6.39 -7.03 14.33
CA ILE A 135 6.89 -6.81 12.98
C ILE A 135 6.24 -5.55 12.40
N PRO A 136 6.92 -4.84 11.47
CA PRO A 136 6.29 -3.74 10.73
C PRO A 136 5.08 -4.24 9.90
N PRO A 137 4.23 -3.33 9.40
CA PRO A 137 3.19 -3.71 8.45
C PRO A 137 3.78 -4.10 7.08
N PRO A 138 3.01 -4.77 6.20
CA PRO A 138 3.40 -5.08 4.83
C PRO A 138 3.87 -3.84 4.05
N ASN A 139 4.83 -4.03 3.14
CA ASN A 139 5.29 -2.98 2.23
C ASN A 139 4.19 -2.62 1.23
N GLY A 140 4.06 -1.33 0.93
CA GLY A 140 3.36 -0.87 -0.29
C GLY A 140 4.05 -1.35 -1.57
N GLN A 141 3.38 -1.22 -2.73
CA GLN A 141 3.89 -1.74 -4.02
C GLN A 141 5.25 -1.17 -4.44
N ASP A 142 5.55 0.08 -4.06
CA ASP A 142 6.80 0.77 -4.41
C ASP A 142 7.68 1.06 -3.19
N GLU A 143 7.37 0.46 -2.04
CA GLU A 143 8.14 0.66 -0.82
C GLU A 143 9.35 -0.28 -0.75
N ARG A 144 10.42 0.20 -0.10
CA ARG A 144 11.59 -0.64 0.18
C ARG A 144 11.22 -1.80 1.09
N LEU A 145 11.76 -2.98 0.78
CA LEU A 145 11.58 -4.18 1.59
C LEU A 145 11.94 -3.94 3.06
N ARG A 146 11.04 -4.33 3.97
CA ARG A 146 11.29 -4.25 5.41
C ARG A 146 12.35 -5.26 5.83
N ILE A 147 13.40 -4.73 6.46
CA ILE A 147 14.44 -5.53 7.11
C ILE A 147 14.34 -5.29 8.61
N VAL A 148 14.16 -6.37 9.37
CA VAL A 148 14.15 -6.35 10.83
C VAL A 148 15.40 -7.03 11.39
N ARG A 149 15.65 -6.82 12.68
CA ARG A 149 16.77 -7.44 13.41
C ARG A 149 16.24 -8.54 14.33
N GLY A 150 16.92 -9.67 14.33
CA GLY A 150 16.64 -10.80 15.22
C GLY A 150 17.92 -11.54 15.63
N GLY A 151 17.75 -12.61 16.38
CA GLY A 151 18.85 -13.34 17.01
C GLY A 151 19.45 -12.58 18.20
N ALA A 152 20.49 -13.18 18.80
CA ALA A 152 21.22 -12.57 19.91
C ALA A 152 21.66 -11.14 19.55
N ASP A 153 21.28 -10.18 20.38
CA ASP A 153 21.58 -8.74 20.24
C ASP A 153 21.16 -8.12 18.89
N GLY A 154 20.24 -8.75 18.16
CA GLY A 154 19.84 -8.31 16.82
C GLY A 154 20.94 -8.48 15.78
N ALA A 155 21.82 -9.47 15.93
CA ALA A 155 22.91 -9.76 15.00
C ALA A 155 22.41 -10.21 13.60
N ILE A 156 21.23 -10.82 13.52
CA ILE A 156 20.68 -11.37 12.28
C ILE A 156 19.78 -10.34 11.60
N ARG A 157 19.94 -10.14 10.29
CA ARG A 157 19.07 -9.30 9.45
C ARG A 157 18.04 -10.16 8.73
N LEU A 158 16.76 -9.85 8.90
CA LEU A 158 15.66 -10.62 8.33
C LEU A 158 14.89 -9.74 7.37
N VAL A 159 14.80 -10.11 6.10
CA VAL A 159 13.84 -9.46 5.20
C VAL A 159 12.47 -10.10 5.36
N LEU A 160 11.44 -9.26 5.46
CA LEU A 160 10.06 -9.70 5.60
C LEU A 160 9.35 -9.57 4.25
N LEU A 161 8.95 -10.71 3.69
CA LEU A 161 8.22 -10.81 2.44
C LEU A 161 6.79 -11.25 2.76
N TYR A 162 5.84 -10.32 2.70
CA TYR A 162 4.47 -10.59 3.10
C TYR A 162 3.69 -11.29 2.00
N GLN A 163 3.00 -12.36 2.36
CA GLN A 163 2.18 -13.14 1.43
C GLN A 163 1.16 -12.27 0.66
N ASN A 164 0.61 -11.25 1.32
CA ASN A 164 -0.35 -10.32 0.72
C ASN A 164 0.21 -9.51 -0.47
N ASN A 165 1.53 -9.42 -0.59
CA ASN A 165 2.17 -8.73 -1.71
C ASN A 165 2.37 -9.63 -2.94
N TYR A 166 2.17 -10.94 -2.79
CA TYR A 166 2.39 -11.94 -3.84
C TYR A 166 1.08 -12.69 -4.14
N ARG A 167 0.11 -11.96 -4.69
CA ARG A 167 -1.22 -12.48 -5.05
C ARG A 167 -1.37 -12.58 -6.56
N TYR A 168 -2.14 -13.56 -6.99
CA TYR A 168 -2.50 -13.79 -8.40
C TYR A 168 -4.00 -14.03 -8.50
N ASP A 169 -4.57 -13.74 -9.67
CA ASP A 169 -5.97 -13.99 -9.95
C ASP A 169 -6.18 -15.49 -10.18
N ASP A 170 -7.27 -16.03 -9.63
CA ASP A 170 -7.84 -17.28 -10.10
C ASP A 170 -8.10 -17.13 -11.59
N LEU A 171 -7.49 -17.98 -12.42
CA LEU A 171 -7.40 -17.87 -13.88
C LEU A 171 -8.77 -18.06 -14.59
N VAL A 172 -9.88 -17.70 -13.95
CA VAL A 172 -11.25 -17.81 -14.44
C VAL A 172 -11.52 -16.71 -15.48
N GLY A 173 -11.69 -17.14 -16.73
CA GLY A 173 -11.98 -16.29 -17.89
C GLY A 173 -10.73 -15.84 -18.66
N GLU A 174 -10.93 -15.23 -19.83
CA GLU A 174 -9.85 -14.92 -20.79
C GLU A 174 -8.98 -13.70 -20.44
N SER A 175 -9.27 -13.03 -19.31
CA SER A 175 -8.53 -11.82 -18.88
C SER A 175 -7.77 -12.12 -17.59
N HIS A 176 -6.45 -12.20 -17.70
CA HIS A 176 -5.54 -12.44 -16.59
C HIS A 176 -4.77 -11.16 -16.29
N GLU A 177 -5.17 -10.40 -15.26
CA GLU A 177 -4.43 -9.20 -14.86
C GLU A 177 -3.19 -9.58 -14.03
N ARG A 178 -3.29 -10.62 -13.19
CA ARG A 178 -2.18 -11.15 -12.40
C ARG A 178 -2.14 -12.68 -12.45
N THR A 179 -1.07 -13.25 -12.96
CA THR A 179 -0.86 -14.71 -13.02
C THR A 179 0.05 -15.19 -11.88
N THR A 180 0.01 -16.48 -11.55
CA THR A 180 0.97 -17.09 -10.61
C THR A 180 2.41 -16.81 -11.04
N ILE A 181 2.69 -16.85 -12.35
CA ILE A 181 4.01 -16.54 -12.92
C ILE A 181 4.43 -15.10 -12.58
N SER A 182 3.53 -14.13 -12.67
CA SER A 182 3.85 -12.75 -12.30
C SER A 182 4.14 -12.58 -10.81
N ALA A 183 3.39 -13.26 -9.93
CA ALA A 183 3.64 -13.26 -8.48
C ALA A 183 4.99 -13.91 -8.14
N GLU A 184 5.32 -15.06 -8.75
CA GLU A 184 6.62 -15.71 -8.58
C GLU A 184 7.78 -14.86 -9.10
N ARG A 185 7.60 -14.18 -10.24
CA ARG A 185 8.62 -13.27 -10.80
C ARG A 185 8.84 -12.07 -9.88
N GLN A 186 7.78 -11.51 -9.30
CA GLN A 186 7.91 -10.44 -8.33
C GLN A 186 8.66 -10.91 -7.09
N LEU A 187 8.27 -12.05 -6.50
CA LEU A 187 8.97 -12.64 -5.37
C LEU A 187 10.45 -12.92 -5.69
N THR A 188 10.74 -13.42 -6.88
CA THR A 188 12.11 -13.66 -7.34
C THR A 188 12.91 -12.35 -7.35
N ARG A 189 12.39 -11.29 -7.97
CA ARG A 189 13.07 -9.98 -8.02
C ARG A 189 13.34 -9.41 -6.63
N ASP A 190 12.34 -9.42 -5.75
CA ASP A 190 12.48 -8.89 -4.39
C ASP A 190 13.57 -9.62 -3.60
N VAL A 191 13.64 -10.96 -3.74
CA VAL A 191 14.72 -11.76 -3.13
C VAL A 191 16.07 -11.38 -3.74
N GLN A 192 16.16 -11.25 -5.06
CA GLN A 192 17.41 -10.91 -5.73
C GLN A 192 17.94 -9.53 -5.30
N ASP A 193 17.05 -8.54 -5.23
CA ASP A 193 17.35 -7.19 -4.77
C ASP A 193 17.84 -7.21 -3.32
N PHE A 194 17.18 -8.00 -2.45
CA PHE A 194 17.63 -8.16 -1.07
C PHE A 194 19.01 -8.82 -0.96
N ILE A 195 19.29 -9.89 -1.71
CA ILE A 195 20.59 -10.57 -1.66
C ILE A 195 21.69 -9.63 -2.17
N THR A 196 21.43 -8.89 -3.25
CA THR A 196 22.34 -7.87 -3.78
C THR A 196 22.60 -6.79 -2.72
N TYR A 197 21.53 -6.27 -2.11
CA TYR A 197 21.64 -5.29 -1.03
C TYR A 197 22.44 -5.82 0.16
N ALA A 198 22.15 -7.03 0.63
CA ALA A 198 22.84 -7.66 1.76
C ALA A 198 24.35 -7.84 1.51
N ARG A 199 24.73 -8.18 0.27
CA ARG A 199 26.14 -8.27 -0.15
C ARG A 199 26.83 -6.90 -0.14
N THR A 200 26.18 -5.87 -0.66
CA THR A 200 26.76 -4.51 -0.69
C THR A 200 26.93 -3.91 0.70
N GLN A 201 25.98 -4.17 1.61
CA GLN A 201 26.02 -3.69 2.99
C GLN A 201 26.88 -4.55 3.92
N LYS A 202 27.54 -5.58 3.38
CA LYS A 202 28.42 -6.51 4.12
C LYS A 202 27.73 -7.07 5.37
N PHE A 203 26.50 -7.54 5.22
CA PHE A 203 25.85 -8.31 6.29
C PHE A 203 26.70 -9.57 6.53
N GLN A 204 27.33 -9.63 7.69
CA GLN A 204 28.27 -10.70 8.05
C GLN A 204 27.52 -11.96 8.42
#